data_AF-A0A4Z2I1Q8-F1
#
_entry.id   AF-A0A4Z2I1Q8-F1
#
_cell.length_a   1.000
_cell.length_b   1.000
_cell.length_c   1.000
_cell.angle_alpha   90.00
_cell.angle_beta   90.00
_cell.angle_gamma   90.00
#
_symmetry.space_group_name_H-M   'P 1'
#
loop_
_entity.id
_entity.type
_entity.pdbx_description
1 polymer ?
#
loop_
_entity_poly.entity_id
_entity_poly.type
_entity_poly.pdbx_seq_one_letter_code
_entity_poly.pdbx_strand_id
1 'polypeptide(L)'
;MRIKNLLSKCKAVEEKCQEQIDRSERLELENQVLVQKQQNHESEIQELTDEIEILEEVCLDFKKNKRGCFGRKMQDRDTELDKMKNKIELLWVNRCIAYIVLSSLRAAGCRLRPRSAPAPDSRLQLRAEPELRTLGCSLSGQDIAASEPFGFWTLASPPDRWITMDEETRDVASASSGPRRLEGASNN
;
A
#
# COMPACT_ATOMS: atom_id res chain seq x y z
N MET A 1 -30.24 15.43 -75.70
CA MET A 1 -30.12 15.77 -74.26
C MET A 1 -30.02 14.56 -73.32
N ARG A 2 -30.74 13.45 -73.54
CA ARG A 2 -30.76 12.29 -72.62
C ARG A 2 -29.40 11.65 -72.32
N ILE A 3 -28.53 11.49 -73.33
CA ILE A 3 -27.20 10.87 -73.16
C ILE A 3 -26.30 11.68 -72.22
N LYS A 4 -26.26 13.02 -72.35
CA LYS A 4 -25.47 13.89 -71.47
C LYS A 4 -25.92 13.77 -70.01
N ASN A 5 -27.23 13.66 -69.77
CA ASN A 5 -27.79 13.47 -68.42
C ASN A 5 -27.39 12.12 -67.81
N LEU A 6 -27.36 11.05 -68.61
CA LEU A 6 -26.91 9.74 -68.15
C LEU A 6 -25.41 9.76 -67.80
N LEU A 7 -24.57 10.36 -68.65
CA LEU A 7 -23.13 10.49 -68.37
C LEU A 7 -22.85 11.28 -67.09
N SER A 8 -23.56 12.39 -66.85
CA SER A 8 -23.41 13.14 -65.60
C SER A 8 -23.83 12.32 -64.38
N LYS A 9 -24.86 11.47 -64.51
CA LYS A 9 -25.29 10.58 -63.43
C LYS A 9 -24.27 9.48 -63.15
N CYS A 10 -23.73 8.86 -64.20
CA CYS A 10 -22.67 7.86 -64.06
C CYS A 10 -21.45 8.44 -63.34
N LYS A 11 -20.99 9.63 -63.76
CA LYS A 11 -19.86 10.31 -63.11
C LYS A 11 -20.13 10.61 -61.63
N ALA A 12 -21.32 11.10 -61.30
CA ALA A 12 -21.68 11.37 -59.90
C ALA A 12 -21.75 10.09 -59.05
N VAL A 13 -22.14 8.95 -59.64
CA VAL A 13 -22.12 7.65 -58.95
C VAL A 13 -20.70 7.14 -58.76
N GLU A 14 -19.84 7.31 -59.77
CA GLU A 14 -18.42 6.95 -59.72
C GLU A 14 -17.68 7.74 -58.63
N GLU A 15 -17.88 9.07 -58.56
CA GLU A 15 -17.31 9.91 -57.50
C GLU A 15 -17.76 9.47 -56.10
N LYS A 16 -19.07 9.21 -55.92
CA LYS A 16 -19.59 8.69 -54.64
C LYS A 16 -19.05 7.30 -54.29
N CYS A 17 -18.83 6.45 -55.28
CA CYS A 17 -18.25 5.12 -55.08
C CYS A 17 -16.81 5.26 -54.57
N GLN A 18 -16.02 6.16 -55.19
CA GLN A 18 -14.66 6.43 -54.77
C GLN A 18 -14.60 6.99 -53.33
N GLU A 19 -15.46 7.95 -52.99
CA GLU A 19 -15.55 8.48 -51.62
C GLU A 19 -15.87 7.39 -50.58
N GLN A 20 -16.72 6.42 -50.94
CA GLN A 20 -17.05 5.29 -50.07
C GLN A 20 -15.87 4.32 -49.91
N ILE A 21 -15.11 4.06 -50.98
CA ILE A 21 -13.90 3.24 -50.94
C ILE A 21 -12.86 3.91 -50.02
N ASP A 22 -12.55 5.18 -50.25
CA ASP A 22 -11.57 5.92 -49.46
C ASP A 22 -11.97 5.97 -47.97
N ARG A 23 -13.27 6.14 -47.70
CA ARG A 23 -13.82 6.10 -46.34
C ARG A 23 -13.69 4.72 -45.71
N SER A 24 -13.95 3.67 -46.48
CA SER A 24 -13.84 2.28 -46.01
C SER A 24 -12.40 1.94 -45.67
N GLU A 25 -11.44 2.28 -46.54
CA GLU A 25 -10.01 2.04 -46.33
C GLU A 25 -9.50 2.78 -45.09
N ARG A 26 -9.91 4.03 -44.89
CA ARG A 26 -9.57 4.79 -43.69
C ARG A 26 -10.09 4.11 -42.42
N LEU A 27 -11.37 3.69 -42.41
CA LEU A 27 -11.96 3.02 -41.25
C LEU A 27 -11.31 1.66 -40.99
N GLU A 28 -10.89 0.94 -42.02
CA GLU A 28 -10.16 -0.31 -41.89
C GLU A 28 -8.80 -0.10 -41.23
N LEU A 29 -8.05 0.94 -41.63
CA LEU A 29 -6.79 1.31 -40.98
C LEU A 29 -6.99 1.73 -39.51
N GLU A 30 -8.00 2.56 -39.24
CA GLU A 30 -8.35 2.95 -37.86
C GLU A 30 -8.70 1.72 -37.01
N ASN A 31 -9.44 0.76 -37.56
CA ASN A 31 -9.79 -0.49 -36.89
C ASN A 31 -8.53 -1.33 -36.58
N GLN A 32 -7.61 -1.48 -37.53
CA GLN A 32 -6.35 -2.20 -37.33
C GLN A 32 -5.51 -1.58 -36.21
N VAL A 33 -5.40 -0.25 -36.16
CA VAL A 33 -4.70 0.46 -35.08
C VAL A 33 -5.37 0.20 -33.72
N LEU A 34 -6.70 0.19 -33.66
CA LEU A 34 -7.43 -0.10 -32.42
C LEU A 34 -7.23 -1.53 -31.95
N VAL A 35 -7.28 -2.51 -32.85
CA VAL A 35 -7.02 -3.93 -32.55
C VAL A 35 -5.59 -4.11 -32.01
N GLN A 36 -4.61 -3.48 -32.63
CA GLN A 36 -3.22 -3.53 -32.16
C GLN A 36 -3.07 -2.91 -30.76
N LYS A 37 -3.68 -1.74 -30.52
CA LYS A 37 -3.67 -1.11 -29.19
C LYS A 37 -4.34 -1.98 -28.13
N GLN A 38 -5.46 -2.61 -28.47
CA GLN A 38 -6.15 -3.53 -27.57
C GLN A 38 -5.24 -4.72 -27.20
N GLN A 39 -4.59 -5.34 -28.17
CA GLN A 39 -3.66 -6.44 -27.92
C GLN A 39 -2.49 -6.02 -27.03
N ASN A 40 -1.94 -4.81 -27.25
CA ASN A 40 -0.88 -4.27 -26.39
C ASN A 40 -1.36 -4.09 -24.95
N HIS A 41 -2.54 -3.50 -24.73
CA HIS A 41 -3.09 -3.35 -23.37
C HIS A 41 -3.40 -4.71 -22.72
N GLU A 42 -3.91 -5.69 -23.48
CA GLU A 42 -4.13 -7.04 -22.97
C GLU A 42 -2.82 -7.70 -22.51
N SER A 43 -1.72 -7.50 -23.26
CA SER A 43 -0.40 -8.00 -22.85
C SER A 43 0.14 -7.32 -21.60
N GLU A 44 -0.03 -5.99 -21.47
CA GLU A 44 0.40 -5.23 -20.28
C GLU A 44 -0.39 -5.65 -19.04
N ILE A 45 -1.70 -5.84 -19.17
CA ILE A 45 -2.55 -6.34 -18.08
C ILE A 45 -2.09 -7.73 -17.64
N GLN A 46 -1.74 -8.61 -18.57
CA GLN A 46 -1.25 -9.94 -18.25
C GLN A 46 0.09 -9.87 -17.49
N GLU A 47 1.05 -9.07 -17.96
CA GLU A 47 2.35 -8.89 -17.29
C GLU A 47 2.18 -8.37 -15.85
N LEU A 48 1.36 -7.34 -15.66
CA LEU A 48 1.07 -6.81 -14.31
C LEU A 48 0.36 -7.83 -13.41
N THR A 49 -0.49 -8.67 -14.00
CA THR A 49 -1.17 -9.75 -13.25
C THR A 49 -0.16 -10.77 -12.74
N ASP A 50 0.79 -11.17 -13.59
CA ASP A 50 1.86 -12.11 -13.24
C ASP A 50 2.79 -11.50 -12.16
N GLU A 51 3.13 -10.20 -12.27
CA GLU A 51 3.93 -9.50 -11.25
C GLU A 51 3.22 -9.46 -9.88
N ILE A 52 1.92 -9.22 -9.85
CA ILE A 52 1.11 -9.21 -8.62
C ILE A 52 1.16 -10.60 -7.98
N GLU A 53 0.99 -11.68 -8.75
CA GLU A 53 1.02 -13.06 -8.23
C GLU A 53 2.38 -13.36 -7.57
N ILE A 54 3.48 -12.99 -8.20
CA ILE A 54 4.84 -13.16 -7.63
C ILE A 54 5.00 -12.36 -6.33
N LEU A 55 4.53 -11.10 -6.30
CA LEU A 55 4.62 -10.26 -5.10
C LEU A 55 3.78 -10.83 -3.95
N GLU A 56 2.60 -11.36 -4.24
CA GLU A 56 1.75 -12.04 -3.26
C GLU A 56 2.44 -13.28 -2.68
N GLU A 57 3.05 -14.12 -3.53
CA GLU A 57 3.81 -15.29 -3.09
C GLU A 57 4.97 -14.89 -2.17
N VAL A 58 5.77 -13.91 -2.57
CA VAL A 58 6.89 -13.39 -1.77
C VAL A 58 6.40 -12.85 -0.43
N CYS A 59 5.28 -12.11 -0.41
CA CYS A 59 4.69 -11.59 0.82
C CYS A 59 4.23 -12.72 1.76
N LEU A 60 3.63 -13.78 1.22
CA LEU A 60 3.21 -14.95 1.98
C LEU A 60 4.41 -15.70 2.57
N ASP A 61 5.48 -15.84 1.81
CA ASP A 61 6.74 -16.45 2.28
C ASP A 61 7.38 -15.63 3.39
N PHE A 62 7.46 -14.30 3.24
CA PHE A 62 7.94 -13.43 4.33
C PHE A 62 7.07 -13.55 5.58
N LYS A 63 5.75 -13.62 5.42
CA LYS A 63 4.82 -13.79 6.54
C LYS A 63 5.01 -15.13 7.25
N LYS A 64 5.18 -16.21 6.48
CA LYS A 64 5.45 -17.56 6.99
C LYS A 64 6.79 -17.62 7.72
N ASN A 65 7.83 -17.05 7.13
CA ASN A 65 9.19 -17.05 7.68
C ASN A 65 9.31 -16.18 8.94
N LYS A 66 8.62 -15.03 9.01
CA LYS A 66 8.65 -14.16 10.20
C LYS A 66 7.94 -14.74 11.42
N ARG A 67 6.99 -15.68 11.26
CA ARG A 67 6.38 -16.38 12.40
C ARG A 67 7.40 -17.15 13.25
N GLY A 68 8.53 -17.57 12.67
CA GLY A 68 9.58 -18.31 13.40
C GLY A 68 10.34 -17.51 14.47
N CYS A 69 10.44 -16.18 14.32
CA CYS A 69 11.17 -15.31 15.26
C CYS A 69 10.27 -14.28 15.96
N PHE A 70 9.26 -13.73 15.26
CA PHE A 70 8.30 -12.81 15.88
C PHE A 70 7.27 -13.54 16.74
N GLY A 71 6.86 -14.76 16.36
CA GLY A 71 5.96 -15.57 17.17
C GLY A 71 6.54 -15.89 18.55
N ARG A 72 7.83 -16.23 18.61
CA ARG A 72 8.56 -16.43 19.88
C ARG A 72 8.61 -15.16 20.73
N LYS A 73 9.02 -14.02 20.14
CA LYS A 73 9.04 -12.73 20.88
C LYS A 73 7.66 -12.27 21.35
N MET A 74 6.59 -12.58 20.61
CA MET A 74 5.23 -12.23 21.00
C MET A 74 4.74 -13.08 22.17
N GLN A 75 5.04 -14.38 22.14
CA GLN A 75 4.76 -15.30 23.25
C GLN A 75 5.50 -14.91 24.54
N ASP A 76 6.76 -14.46 24.42
CA ASP A 76 7.53 -13.97 25.57
C ASP A 76 6.85 -12.76 26.24
N ARG A 77 6.35 -11.80 25.46
CA ARG A 77 5.62 -10.63 25.99
C ARG A 77 4.34 -11.00 26.71
N ASP A 78 3.55 -11.93 26.18
CA ASP A 78 2.29 -12.35 26.82
C ASP A 78 2.58 -13.04 28.17
N THR A 79 3.62 -13.89 28.23
CA THR A 79 4.03 -14.51 29.50
C THR A 79 4.56 -13.50 30.52
N GLU A 80 5.23 -12.43 30.07
CA GLU A 80 5.71 -11.37 30.95
C GLU A 80 4.57 -10.54 31.52
N LEU A 81 3.58 -10.20 30.69
CA LEU A 81 2.36 -9.51 31.14
C LEU A 81 1.57 -10.33 32.16
N ASP A 82 1.44 -11.65 31.95
CA ASP A 82 0.78 -12.54 32.91
C ASP A 82 1.52 -12.60 34.26
N LYS A 83 2.86 -12.61 34.24
CA LYS A 83 3.67 -12.53 35.47
C LYS A 83 3.43 -11.22 36.21
N MET A 84 3.33 -10.09 35.50
CA MET A 84 3.06 -8.79 36.11
C MET A 84 1.64 -8.73 36.69
N LYS A 85 0.65 -9.26 35.97
CA LYS A 85 -0.74 -9.30 36.43
C LYS A 85 -0.89 -10.14 37.71
N ASN A 86 -0.31 -11.33 37.73
CA ASN A 86 -0.29 -12.18 38.92
C ASN A 86 0.41 -11.50 40.10
N LYS A 87 1.50 -10.77 39.85
CA LYS A 87 2.21 -10.03 40.91
C LYS A 87 1.36 -8.91 41.49
N ILE A 88 0.63 -8.16 40.66
CA ILE A 88 -0.28 -7.11 41.10
C ILE A 88 -1.45 -7.70 41.90
N GLU A 89 -2.02 -8.80 41.43
CA GLU A 89 -3.12 -9.48 42.09
C GLU A 89 -2.71 -10.01 43.47
N LEU A 90 -1.53 -10.64 43.59
CA LEU A 90 -0.98 -11.05 44.87
C LEU A 90 -0.75 -9.88 45.84
N LEU A 91 -0.27 -8.74 45.34
CA LEU A 91 -0.11 -7.53 46.18
C LEU A 91 -1.46 -7.01 46.66
N TRP A 92 -2.49 -7.04 45.81
CA TRP A 92 -3.86 -6.67 46.17
C TRP A 92 -4.45 -7.60 47.23
N VAL A 93 -4.35 -8.93 47.03
CA VAL A 93 -4.83 -9.94 47.99
C VAL A 93 -4.14 -9.76 49.34
N ASN A 94 -2.82 -9.62 49.36
CA ASN A 94 -2.06 -9.41 50.59
C ASN A 94 -2.49 -8.12 51.32
N ARG A 95 -2.74 -7.04 50.57
CA ARG A 95 -3.22 -5.77 51.14
C ARG A 95 -4.62 -5.91 51.72
N CYS A 96 -5.52 -6.64 51.05
CA CYS A 96 -6.87 -6.93 51.56
C CYS A 96 -6.83 -7.79 52.84
N ILE A 97 -6.01 -8.85 52.86
CA ILE A 97 -5.83 -9.68 54.06
C ILE A 97 -5.31 -8.83 55.22
N ALA A 98 -4.29 -8.00 54.99
CA ALA A 98 -3.76 -7.10 56.02
C ALA A 98 -4.83 -6.12 56.54
N TYR A 99 -5.66 -5.56 55.65
CA TYR A 99 -6.75 -4.66 56.03
C TYR A 99 -7.82 -5.37 56.87
N ILE A 100 -8.21 -6.59 56.51
CA ILE A 100 -9.18 -7.40 57.28
C ILE A 100 -8.62 -7.70 58.68
N VAL A 101 -7.36 -8.16 58.77
CA VAL A 101 -6.72 -8.47 60.07
C VAL A 101 -6.64 -7.24 60.96
N LEU A 102 -6.21 -6.09 60.42
CA LEU A 102 -6.15 -4.83 61.16
C LEU A 102 -7.53 -4.35 61.63
N SER A 103 -8.55 -4.52 60.79
CA SER A 103 -9.93 -4.15 61.13
C SER A 103 -10.49 -5.02 62.24
N SER A 104 -10.27 -6.33 62.20
CA SER A 104 -10.69 -7.28 63.25
C SER A 104 -9.99 -7.00 64.59
N LEU A 105 -8.67 -6.73 64.57
CA LEU A 105 -7.93 -6.37 65.78
C LEU A 105 -8.43 -5.06 66.39
N ARG A 106 -8.76 -4.07 65.56
CA ARG A 106 -9.35 -2.81 66.01
C ARG A 106 -10.73 -3.03 66.64
N ALA A 107 -11.58 -3.86 66.03
CA ALA A 107 -12.90 -4.20 66.57
C ALA A 107 -12.83 -4.95 67.92
N ALA A 108 -11.81 -5.79 68.11
CA ALA A 108 -11.55 -6.50 69.37
C ALA A 108 -10.97 -5.61 70.49
N GLY A 109 -10.77 -4.31 70.25
CA GLY A 109 -10.18 -3.39 71.23
C GLY A 109 -8.68 -3.61 71.48
N CYS A 110 -8.01 -4.40 70.64
CA CYS A 110 -6.57 -4.60 70.73
C CYS A 110 -5.85 -3.32 70.31
N ARG A 111 -5.40 -2.51 71.29
CA ARG A 111 -4.43 -1.44 71.02
C ARG A 111 -3.10 -2.09 70.60
N LEU A 112 -2.84 -2.09 69.30
CA LEU A 112 -1.49 -2.30 68.78
C LEU A 112 -0.62 -1.20 69.39
N ARG A 113 0.16 -1.52 70.43
CA ARG A 113 1.23 -0.63 70.88
C ARG A 113 2.16 -0.47 69.68
N PRO A 114 2.43 0.75 69.18
CA PRO A 114 3.42 0.95 68.15
C PRO A 114 4.73 0.34 68.67
N ARG A 115 5.20 -0.71 67.99
CA ARG A 115 6.53 -1.27 68.23
C ARG A 115 7.47 -0.10 67.95
N SER A 116 8.13 0.41 68.98
CA SER A 116 9.10 1.50 68.88
C SER A 116 9.98 1.24 67.66
N ALA A 117 9.94 2.16 66.69
CA ALA A 117 10.73 2.05 65.48
C ALA A 117 12.19 1.81 65.90
N PRO A 118 12.87 0.79 65.35
CA PRO A 118 14.30 0.65 65.58
C PRO A 118 14.95 1.95 65.13
N ALA A 119 15.81 2.51 65.99
CA ALA A 119 16.56 3.72 65.68
C ALA A 119 17.25 3.57 64.31
N PRO A 120 17.24 4.59 63.45
CA PRO A 120 17.95 4.54 62.19
C PRO A 120 19.44 4.32 62.49
N ASP A 121 19.93 3.15 62.11
CA ASP A 121 21.31 2.75 62.31
C ASP A 121 22.18 3.61 61.39
N SER A 122 22.92 4.55 61.96
CA SER A 122 23.69 5.61 61.27
C SER A 122 24.87 5.10 60.43
N ARG A 123 24.94 3.81 60.09
CA ARG A 123 26.15 3.15 59.60
C ARG A 123 26.14 2.72 58.13
N LEU A 124 25.11 3.08 57.37
CA LEU A 124 25.05 2.83 55.92
C LEU A 124 24.98 4.15 55.12
N GLN A 125 25.94 5.04 55.35
CA GLN A 125 26.40 5.96 54.32
C GLN A 125 27.51 5.27 53.52
N LEU A 126 27.14 4.51 52.49
CA LEU A 126 28.11 4.06 51.49
C LEU A 126 27.52 4.25 50.09
N ARG A 127 28.05 5.31 49.45
CA ARG A 127 28.36 5.39 48.01
C ARG A 127 27.19 5.10 47.06
N ALA A 128 26.46 6.15 46.73
CA ALA A 128 25.87 6.29 45.40
C ALA A 128 26.81 7.17 44.56
N GLU A 129 27.12 6.68 43.35
CA GLU A 129 27.70 7.30 42.13
C GLU A 129 28.67 6.29 41.48
N PRO A 130 28.83 6.20 40.13
CA PRO A 130 28.27 7.08 39.09
C PRO A 130 27.76 6.37 37.80
N GLU A 131 27.37 7.21 36.83
CA GLU A 131 27.35 7.00 35.37
C GLU A 131 26.09 6.45 34.68
N LEU A 132 25.19 7.38 34.33
CA LEU A 132 24.39 7.26 33.10
C LEU A 132 25.17 7.90 31.95
N ARG A 133 25.82 7.05 31.15
CA ARG A 133 26.33 7.42 29.83
C ARG A 133 25.17 7.78 28.92
N THR A 134 25.23 9.02 28.47
CA THR A 134 24.53 9.56 27.32
C THR A 134 25.01 8.81 26.08
N LEU A 135 24.13 8.01 25.47
CA LEU A 135 24.23 7.67 24.05
C LEU A 135 22.89 7.99 23.42
N GLY A 136 22.87 9.12 22.71
CA GLY A 136 21.84 9.40 21.73
C GLY A 136 21.96 8.42 20.57
N CYS A 137 20.82 7.97 20.08
CA CYS A 137 20.63 7.67 18.67
C CYS A 137 19.27 8.21 18.27
N SER A 138 19.35 9.19 17.37
CA SER A 138 18.27 9.91 16.74
C SER A 138 17.32 8.97 16.01
N LEU A 139 16.03 9.13 16.25
CA LEU A 139 14.99 8.79 15.29
C LEU A 139 14.14 10.04 15.11
N SER A 140 14.41 10.76 14.03
CA SER A 140 13.44 11.61 13.34
C SER A 140 12.11 10.84 13.26
N GLY A 141 11.00 11.33 13.79
CA GLY A 141 10.35 12.53 13.28
C GLY A 141 9.61 12.18 11.98
N GLN A 142 8.68 11.22 12.05
CA GLN A 142 7.62 11.08 11.06
C GLN A 142 6.29 11.29 11.78
N ASP A 143 5.64 12.38 11.37
CA ASP A 143 4.32 12.79 11.77
C ASP A 143 3.30 11.68 11.49
N ILE A 144 2.72 11.11 12.54
CA ILE A 144 1.48 10.33 12.44
C ILE A 144 0.37 11.27 12.88
N ALA A 145 -0.21 11.95 11.90
CA ALA A 145 -1.47 12.64 12.05
C ALA A 145 -2.58 11.64 12.40
N ALA A 146 -3.53 12.13 13.17
CA ALA A 146 -4.56 11.37 13.87
C ALA A 146 -5.37 10.45 12.95
N SER A 147 -5.60 9.24 13.47
CA SER A 147 -6.67 8.36 13.03
C SER A 147 -8.02 9.03 13.34
N GLU A 148 -8.74 9.47 12.32
CA GLU A 148 -10.18 9.73 12.42
C GLU A 148 -10.98 8.43 12.31
N PRO A 149 -12.16 8.35 12.97
CA PRO A 149 -12.95 7.14 13.01
C PRO A 149 -13.88 7.02 11.79
N PHE A 150 -13.99 5.80 11.30
CA PHE A 150 -15.15 5.19 10.61
C PHE A 150 -16.33 6.13 10.30
N GLY A 151 -16.43 6.53 9.03
CA GLY A 151 -17.59 7.23 8.46
C GLY A 151 -17.86 6.75 7.03
N PHE A 152 -18.86 5.88 6.90
CA PHE A 152 -19.87 5.90 5.84
C PHE A 152 -19.42 6.28 4.40
N TRP A 153 -19.10 5.27 3.57
CA TRP A 153 -18.99 5.48 2.11
C TRP A 153 -20.39 5.42 1.50
N THR A 154 -20.99 6.59 1.29
CA THR A 154 -22.11 6.77 0.37
C THR A 154 -21.57 6.69 -1.06
N LEU A 155 -22.18 5.85 -1.91
CA LEU A 155 -21.95 5.85 -3.35
C LEU A 155 -22.15 7.26 -3.91
N ALA A 156 -21.08 7.91 -4.34
CA ALA A 156 -21.11 9.06 -5.23
C ALA A 156 -20.54 8.61 -6.58
N SER A 157 -21.36 8.74 -7.62
CA SER A 157 -21.03 8.44 -9.01
C SER A 157 -19.74 9.12 -9.47
N PRO A 158 -19.00 8.54 -10.44
CA PRO A 158 -17.83 9.20 -11.02
C PRO A 158 -18.28 10.45 -11.80
N PRO A 159 -17.53 11.56 -11.76
CA PRO A 159 -17.77 12.67 -12.68
C PRO A 159 -17.26 12.29 -14.07
N ASP A 160 -18.16 12.33 -15.05
CA ASP A 160 -17.84 12.35 -16.47
C ASP A 160 -16.89 13.51 -16.77
N ARG A 161 -15.58 13.24 -16.80
CA ARG A 161 -14.58 14.19 -17.26
C ARG A 161 -14.19 13.82 -18.68
N TRP A 162 -14.97 14.35 -19.62
CA TRP A 162 -14.62 14.42 -21.02
C TRP A 162 -13.35 15.26 -21.13
N ILE A 163 -12.23 14.62 -21.41
CA ILE A 163 -11.03 15.31 -21.88
C ILE A 163 -11.25 15.52 -23.38
N THR A 164 -11.76 16.69 -23.75
CA THR A 164 -11.56 17.26 -25.08
C THR A 164 -10.08 17.60 -25.19
N MET A 165 -9.32 16.76 -25.91
CA MET A 165 -8.00 17.14 -26.40
C MET A 165 -8.21 17.84 -27.74
N ASP A 166 -7.90 19.13 -27.72
CA ASP A 166 -7.95 20.01 -28.87
C ASP A 166 -6.99 19.55 -29.97
N GLU A 167 -7.50 19.68 -31.17
CA GLU A 167 -6.87 19.59 -32.46
C GLU A 167 -6.12 20.90 -32.74
N GLU A 168 -4.77 20.91 -32.75
CA GLU A 168 -4.05 21.89 -33.56
C GLU A 168 -2.60 21.50 -33.91
N THR A 169 -2.38 21.34 -35.23
CA THR A 169 -1.18 21.71 -36.04
C THR A 169 0.19 21.08 -35.73
N ARG A 170 0.67 20.16 -36.58
CA ARG A 170 1.49 20.39 -37.80
C ARG A 170 2.84 21.08 -37.57
N ASP A 171 3.92 20.32 -37.80
CA ASP A 171 5.06 20.66 -38.68
C ASP A 171 5.91 19.38 -38.84
N VAL A 172 5.85 18.67 -39.97
CA VAL A 172 6.71 18.82 -41.16
C VAL A 172 8.21 18.89 -40.84
N ALA A 173 8.88 17.73 -40.86
CA ALA A 173 10.26 17.63 -41.34
C ALA A 173 10.48 16.25 -41.99
N SER A 174 10.40 16.25 -43.32
CA SER A 174 10.90 15.18 -44.16
C SER A 174 12.40 15.00 -43.99
N ALA A 175 12.86 13.79 -43.70
CA ALA A 175 14.20 13.34 -44.03
C ALA A 175 14.12 11.94 -44.65
N SER A 176 14.13 11.97 -45.97
CA SER A 176 14.39 10.87 -46.88
C SER A 176 15.75 10.22 -46.59
N SER A 177 15.77 8.92 -46.25
CA SER A 177 16.90 8.05 -46.56
C SER A 177 16.39 6.67 -46.93
N GLY A 178 16.45 6.37 -48.24
CA GLY A 178 15.92 5.17 -48.86
C GLY A 178 16.68 3.87 -48.55
N PRO A 179 16.24 2.75 -49.16
CA PRO A 179 16.69 1.41 -48.84
C PRO A 179 18.03 1.07 -49.50
N ARG A 180 19.01 0.59 -48.73
CA ARG A 180 20.16 -0.12 -49.29
C ARG A 180 19.80 -1.58 -49.51
N ARG A 181 19.45 -1.86 -50.76
CA ARG A 181 19.55 -3.17 -51.40
C ARG A 181 21.04 -3.56 -51.47
N LEU A 182 21.41 -4.71 -50.92
CA LEU A 182 22.60 -5.44 -51.32
C LEU A 182 22.20 -6.89 -51.59
N GLU A 183 22.13 -7.19 -52.89
CA GLU A 183 22.22 -8.54 -53.42
C GLU A 183 23.67 -9.02 -53.34
N GLY A 184 23.85 -10.32 -53.15
CA GLY A 184 25.13 -11.05 -53.19
C GLY A 184 24.93 -12.41 -52.53
N ALA A 185 24.41 -13.42 -53.25
CA ALA A 185 25.18 -14.35 -54.08
C ALA A 185 26.27 -15.11 -53.31
N SER A 186 26.15 -16.43 -53.21
CA SER A 186 27.22 -17.40 -53.52
C SER A 186 26.94 -18.79 -52.90
N ASN A 187 26.71 -19.75 -53.80
CA ASN A 187 27.15 -21.16 -53.79
C ASN A 187 27.01 -22.01 -52.52
N ASN A 188 26.14 -23.03 -52.60
CA ASN A 188 26.53 -24.45 -52.55
C ASN A 188 25.40 -25.34 -53.06
#